data_AF-A0A957QBX6-F1
#
_entry.id   AF-A0A957QBX6-F1
#
_cell.length_a   1.000
_cell.length_b   1.000
_cell.length_c   1.000
_cell.angle_alpha   90.00
_cell.angle_beta   90.00
_cell.angle_gamma   90.00
#
_symmetry.space_group_name_H-M   'P 1'
#
loop_
_entity.id
_entity.type
_entity.pdbx_description
1 polymer ?
#
loop_
_entity_poly.entity_id
_entity_poly.type
_entity_poly.pdbx_seq_one_letter_code
_entity_poly.pdbx_strand_id
1 'polypeptide(L)'
;MRNATRWPLRLLYTPVLILLLATISTSMASAHQPIFEEEDLSAERTLSIANPTISTALYATLDAEDDVDFFTFTAAEGTRVLIGMTIPQIAGQDEFAPTIALIGPGLPQKEKALLPPSAQSLINADNGFDLFLAPTQASAFFEPFSRTSYWRRQQTRVTMPADGTYRLIVWDASAQMGRYVLVVGDREVPGGDPLFAIKLPNYWTPVDADAGASDAPQLSTCTVLQELRHRILGGDLPCRPRRMP
;
A
#
# COMPACT_ATOMS: atom_id res chain seq x y z
N MET A 1 10.79 65.90 34.94
CA MET A 1 11.80 64.95 34.41
C MET A 1 11.06 63.70 33.93
N ARG A 2 10.96 63.45 32.62
CA ARG A 2 10.30 62.25 32.05
C ARG A 2 11.38 61.39 31.40
N ASN A 3 11.60 60.19 31.93
CA ASN A 3 12.52 59.21 31.37
C ASN A 3 11.91 58.63 30.08
N ALA A 4 12.49 58.97 28.94
CA ALA A 4 12.17 58.34 27.67
C ALA A 4 12.83 56.96 27.61
N THR A 5 12.03 55.91 27.81
CA THR A 5 12.40 54.51 27.60
C THR A 5 12.68 54.29 26.11
N ARG A 6 13.96 54.34 25.72
CA ARG A 6 14.41 53.94 24.39
C ARG A 6 14.34 52.42 24.31
N TRP A 7 13.29 51.88 23.68
CA TRP A 7 13.23 50.46 23.35
C TRP A 7 14.41 50.15 22.42
N PRO A 8 15.28 49.18 22.73
CA PRO A 8 16.40 48.87 21.85
C PRO A 8 15.83 48.35 20.53
N LEU A 9 16.20 48.99 19.42
CA LEU A 9 15.82 48.64 18.04
C LEU A 9 15.88 47.12 17.75
N ARG A 10 16.72 46.38 18.47
CA ARG A 10 16.87 44.91 18.41
C ARG A 10 15.57 44.14 18.66
N LEU A 11 14.64 44.66 19.47
CA LEU A 11 13.36 43.98 19.76
C LEU A 11 12.38 43.96 18.56
N LEU A 12 12.56 44.85 17.57
CA LEU A 12 11.66 44.92 16.41
C LEU A 12 12.08 43.95 15.28
N TYR A 13 13.36 43.61 15.17
CA TYR A 13 13.88 42.76 14.09
C TYR A 13 13.68 41.27 14.35
N THR A 14 13.68 40.83 15.61
CA THR A 14 13.48 39.44 15.99
C THR A 14 12.13 38.87 15.53
N PRO A 15 10.97 39.53 15.77
CA PRO A 15 9.69 39.01 15.27
C PRO A 15 9.60 39.03 13.74
N VAL A 16 10.22 40.01 13.08
CA VAL A 16 10.27 40.09 11.60
C VAL A 16 11.14 38.97 11.02
N LEU A 17 12.26 38.63 11.65
CA LEU A 17 13.12 37.52 11.26
C LEU A 17 12.43 36.17 11.49
N ILE A 18 11.72 35.99 12.63
CA ILE A 18 10.93 34.79 12.89
C ILE A 18 9.80 34.64 11.85
N LEU A 19 9.11 35.72 11.51
CA LEU A 19 8.08 35.73 10.47
C LEU A 19 8.66 35.40 9.09
N LEU A 20 9.81 35.99 8.72
CA LEU A 20 10.52 35.70 7.47
C LEU A 20 10.99 34.23 7.41
N LEU A 21 11.58 33.70 8.48
CA LEU A 21 11.98 32.29 8.57
C LEU A 21 10.77 31.35 8.49
N ALA A 22 9.65 31.71 9.14
CA ALA A 22 8.40 30.95 9.05
C ALA A 22 7.81 30.95 7.64
N THR A 23 7.98 32.03 6.86
CA THR A 23 7.53 32.09 5.45
C THR A 23 8.45 31.37 4.47
N ILE A 24 9.73 31.16 4.81
CA ILE A 24 10.67 30.40 3.95
C ILE A 24 10.45 28.89 4.09
N SER A 25 9.90 28.43 5.23
CA SER A 25 9.64 27.01 5.49
C SER A 25 8.37 26.43 4.85
N THR A 26 7.56 27.24 4.15
CA THR A 26 6.29 26.80 3.54
C THR A 26 6.40 26.47 2.06
N SER A 27 7.61 26.27 1.52
CA SER A 27 7.74 25.67 0.18
C SER A 27 7.23 24.23 0.26
N MET A 28 5.93 24.07 0.06
CA MET A 28 5.24 22.82 -0.12
C MET A 28 5.81 22.16 -1.37
N ALA A 29 6.88 21.40 -1.20
CA ALA A 29 7.28 20.37 -2.13
C ALA A 29 6.33 19.16 -2.03
N SER A 30 5.01 19.41 -1.93
CA SER A 30 3.98 18.41 -2.18
C SER A 30 3.87 18.29 -3.69
N ALA A 31 4.76 17.45 -4.17
CA ALA A 31 5.01 17.20 -5.56
C ALA A 31 4.11 16.00 -5.97
N HIS A 32 3.98 15.00 -5.11
CA HIS A 32 3.09 13.84 -5.29
C HIS A 32 1.74 14.05 -4.59
N GLN A 33 0.70 13.42 -5.14
CA GLN A 33 -0.68 13.49 -4.67
C GLN A 33 -0.96 12.32 -3.71
N PRO A 34 -1.12 12.55 -2.39
CA PRO A 34 -1.56 11.49 -1.50
C PRO A 34 -3.05 11.22 -1.69
N ILE A 35 -3.44 9.95 -1.72
CA ILE A 35 -4.84 9.53 -1.76
C ILE A 35 -4.97 8.36 -0.79
N PHE A 36 -5.97 8.39 0.08
CA PHE A 36 -6.30 7.24 0.91
C PHE A 36 -7.39 6.41 0.25
N GLU A 37 -7.25 5.11 0.40
CA GLU A 37 -8.40 4.23 0.40
C GLU A 37 -9.37 4.65 1.52
N GLU A 38 -10.63 4.91 1.16
CA GLU A 38 -11.68 5.27 2.13
C GLU A 38 -12.50 4.06 2.59
N GLU A 39 -12.61 3.08 1.71
CA GLU A 39 -13.31 1.84 1.96
C GLU A 39 -12.60 0.72 1.18
N ASP A 40 -12.70 -0.50 1.68
CA ASP A 40 -12.07 -1.70 1.13
C ASP A 40 -12.29 -1.84 -0.39
N LEU A 41 -11.20 -2.09 -1.13
CA LEU A 41 -11.21 -2.19 -2.58
C LEU A 41 -11.50 -3.63 -3.01
N SER A 42 -12.22 -3.75 -4.13
CA SER A 42 -12.53 -5.06 -4.71
C SER A 42 -12.59 -4.97 -6.22
N ALA A 43 -12.81 -6.11 -6.89
CA ALA A 43 -12.99 -6.15 -8.33
C ALA A 43 -14.16 -5.27 -8.81
N GLU A 44 -15.18 -5.09 -7.96
CA GLU A 44 -16.37 -4.26 -8.17
C GLU A 44 -16.18 -2.82 -7.67
N ARG A 45 -15.26 -2.60 -6.73
CA ARG A 45 -14.99 -1.32 -6.06
C ARG A 45 -13.53 -0.91 -6.23
N THR A 46 -13.16 -0.60 -7.48
CA THR A 46 -11.78 -0.23 -7.81
C THR A 46 -11.48 1.24 -7.52
N LEU A 47 -10.26 1.57 -7.09
CA LEU A 47 -9.81 2.96 -7.02
C LEU A 47 -9.27 3.42 -8.39
N SER A 48 -9.87 4.47 -8.96
CA SER A 48 -9.45 5.02 -10.26
C SER A 48 -8.35 6.06 -10.11
N ILE A 49 -7.23 5.84 -10.80
CA ILE A 49 -6.09 6.77 -10.86
C ILE A 49 -6.28 7.65 -12.10
N ALA A 50 -6.57 8.93 -11.87
CA ALA A 50 -6.97 9.87 -12.93
C ALA A 50 -5.88 10.11 -14.00
N ASN A 51 -4.61 10.12 -13.61
CA ASN A 51 -3.50 10.26 -14.54
C ASN A 51 -2.30 9.43 -14.06
N PRO A 52 -1.96 8.32 -14.74
CA PRO A 52 -0.92 7.41 -14.27
C PRO A 52 0.51 7.99 -14.42
N THR A 53 0.67 9.16 -15.05
CA THR A 53 1.98 9.84 -15.10
C THR A 53 2.21 10.73 -13.88
N ILE A 54 1.14 11.21 -13.22
CA ILE A 54 1.26 12.07 -12.04
C ILE A 54 1.66 11.22 -10.85
N SER A 55 2.68 11.65 -10.11
CA SER A 55 3.09 10.95 -8.91
C SER A 55 1.96 10.95 -7.89
N THR A 56 1.41 9.77 -7.64
CA THR A 56 0.30 9.54 -6.73
C THR A 56 0.74 8.49 -5.72
N ALA A 57 0.60 8.83 -4.43
CA ALA A 57 0.85 7.94 -3.32
C ALA A 57 -0.50 7.45 -2.78
N LEU A 58 -0.85 6.21 -3.09
CA LEU A 58 -2.11 5.56 -2.72
C LEU A 58 -1.89 4.79 -1.41
N TYR A 59 -2.42 5.30 -0.32
CA TYR A 59 -2.36 4.71 1.02
C TYR A 59 -3.53 3.74 1.18
N ALA A 60 -3.24 2.43 1.19
CA ALA A 60 -4.24 1.37 1.26
C ALA A 60 -3.83 0.30 2.28
N THR A 61 -4.73 -0.62 2.60
CA THR A 61 -4.53 -1.64 3.63
C THR A 61 -5.00 -2.99 3.11
N LEU A 62 -4.18 -4.03 3.24
CA LEU A 62 -4.68 -5.40 3.19
C LEU A 62 -5.10 -5.79 4.61
N ASP A 63 -6.41 -5.87 4.87
CA ASP A 63 -6.99 -6.05 6.21
C ASP A 63 -7.60 -7.44 6.49
N ALA A 64 -7.56 -8.32 5.49
CA ALA A 64 -7.86 -9.75 5.60
C ALA A 64 -6.81 -10.63 4.89
N GLU A 65 -6.77 -11.92 5.23
CA GLU A 65 -5.83 -12.90 4.67
C GLU A 65 -6.02 -13.12 3.15
N ASP A 66 -7.26 -12.99 2.67
CA ASP A 66 -7.65 -13.15 1.25
C ASP A 66 -7.95 -11.82 0.55
N ASP A 67 -7.54 -10.72 1.18
CA ASP A 67 -7.74 -9.37 0.67
C ASP A 67 -6.93 -9.12 -0.62
N VAL A 68 -7.57 -8.46 -1.58
CA VAL A 68 -7.02 -8.12 -2.88
C VAL A 68 -7.53 -6.75 -3.30
N ASP A 69 -6.61 -5.81 -3.40
CA ASP A 69 -6.92 -4.45 -3.84
C ASP A 69 -6.84 -4.31 -5.36
N PHE A 70 -7.79 -3.54 -5.91
CA PHE A 70 -7.91 -3.29 -7.34
C PHE A 70 -7.84 -1.78 -7.64
N PHE A 71 -6.84 -1.39 -8.43
CA PHE A 71 -6.71 -0.02 -8.95
C PHE A 71 -6.85 -0.03 -10.46
N THR A 72 -7.37 1.04 -11.04
CA THR A 72 -7.61 1.15 -12.49
C THR A 72 -7.11 2.48 -13.04
N PHE A 73 -6.51 2.46 -14.22
CA PHE A 73 -6.14 3.66 -14.97
C PHE A 73 -6.22 3.43 -16.47
N THR A 74 -6.34 4.52 -17.23
CA THR A 74 -6.22 4.48 -18.69
C THR A 74 -4.89 5.07 -19.12
N ALA A 75 -4.32 4.52 -20.17
CA ALA A 75 -3.08 5.02 -20.74
C ALA A 75 -3.02 4.77 -22.25
N ALA A 76 -2.32 5.66 -22.95
CA ALA A 76 -2.00 5.49 -24.36
C ALA A 76 -0.75 4.63 -24.53
N GLU A 77 -0.62 3.97 -25.67
CA GLU A 77 0.60 3.28 -26.11
C GLU A 77 1.82 4.22 -25.97
N GLY A 78 2.93 3.67 -25.48
CA GLY A 78 4.16 4.42 -25.26
C GLY A 78 4.18 5.27 -23.98
N THR A 79 3.05 5.40 -23.27
CA THR A 79 3.02 6.08 -21.96
C THR A 79 3.93 5.35 -20.99
N ARG A 80 4.86 6.07 -20.37
CA ARG A 80 5.76 5.54 -19.34
C ARG A 80 5.19 5.80 -17.96
N VAL A 81 4.95 4.75 -17.19
CA VAL A 81 4.35 4.82 -15.85
C VAL A 81 5.32 4.20 -14.84
N LEU A 82 5.63 4.93 -13.77
CA LEU A 82 6.31 4.36 -12.62
C LEU A 82 5.28 3.62 -11.77
N ILE A 83 5.59 2.40 -11.34
CA ILE A 83 4.79 1.61 -10.41
C ILE A 83 5.73 1.17 -9.29
N GLY A 84 5.37 1.43 -8.05
CA GLY A 84 6.20 1.06 -6.90
C GLY A 84 5.40 0.77 -5.65
N MET A 85 6.05 0.16 -4.68
CA MET A 85 5.46 -0.21 -3.40
C MET A 85 6.39 0.20 -2.27
N THR A 86 5.81 0.86 -1.27
CA THR A 86 6.52 1.17 -0.04
C THR A 86 5.68 0.76 1.17
N ILE A 87 6.34 0.21 2.18
CA ILE A 87 5.71 -0.32 3.39
C ILE A 87 6.15 0.56 4.56
N PRO A 88 5.24 1.22 5.29
CA PRO A 88 5.62 2.03 6.44
C PRO A 88 6.29 1.14 7.51
N GLN A 89 7.31 1.68 8.17
CA GLN A 89 8.02 0.98 9.25
C GLN A 89 7.23 1.09 10.56
N ILE A 90 6.08 0.42 10.59
CA ILE A 90 5.23 0.24 11.78
C ILE A 90 5.33 -1.21 12.25
N ALA A 91 4.96 -1.45 13.51
CA ALA A 91 5.10 -2.76 14.13
C ALA A 91 4.32 -3.84 13.34
N GLY A 92 4.94 -5.02 13.16
CA GLY A 92 4.27 -6.20 12.61
C GLY A 92 4.36 -6.40 11.09
N GLN A 93 5.01 -5.49 10.36
CA GLN A 93 5.07 -5.54 8.89
C GLN A 93 6.50 -5.51 8.31
N ASP A 94 7.51 -5.88 9.11
CA ASP A 94 8.91 -6.01 8.69
C ASP A 94 9.11 -7.00 7.52
N GLU A 95 8.30 -8.06 7.48
CA GLU A 95 8.30 -9.07 6.43
C GLU A 95 7.20 -8.88 5.38
N PHE A 96 6.25 -7.96 5.62
CA PHE A 96 5.13 -7.70 4.72
C PHE A 96 5.62 -7.19 3.37
N ALA A 97 5.33 -7.96 2.32
CA ALA A 97 5.91 -7.79 1.00
C ALA A 97 4.90 -8.12 -0.11
N PRO A 98 3.82 -7.32 -0.23
CA PRO A 98 2.75 -7.59 -1.18
C PRO A 98 3.25 -7.57 -2.62
N THR A 99 2.61 -8.40 -3.44
CA THR A 99 2.85 -8.54 -4.88
C THR A 99 1.97 -7.56 -5.65
N ILE A 100 2.49 -7.04 -6.77
CA ILE A 100 1.69 -6.24 -7.71
C ILE A 100 1.57 -7.02 -9.03
N ALA A 101 0.36 -7.14 -9.57
CA ALA A 101 0.15 -7.46 -10.98
C ALA A 101 -0.30 -6.23 -11.75
N LEU A 102 0.22 -6.04 -12.97
CA LEU A 102 -0.31 -5.11 -13.95
C LEU A 102 -1.03 -5.91 -15.03
N ILE A 103 -2.34 -5.74 -15.15
CA ILE A 103 -3.19 -6.40 -16.16
C ILE A 103 -3.57 -5.36 -17.22
N GLY A 104 -3.51 -5.71 -18.51
CA GLY A 104 -3.87 -4.79 -19.58
C GLY A 104 -3.60 -5.31 -20.99
N PRO A 105 -4.05 -4.56 -22.03
CA PRO A 105 -3.85 -4.95 -23.42
C PRO A 105 -2.36 -4.97 -23.78
N GLY A 106 -1.97 -5.87 -24.68
CA GLY A 106 -0.59 -5.98 -25.18
C GLY A 106 0.45 -6.53 -24.18
N LEU A 107 0.08 -6.74 -22.92
CA LEU A 107 0.92 -7.43 -21.92
C LEU A 107 0.99 -8.94 -22.18
N PRO A 108 2.02 -9.65 -21.69
CA PRO A 108 2.19 -11.06 -21.98
C PRO A 108 1.08 -11.94 -21.39
N GLN A 109 0.64 -12.92 -22.17
CA GLN A 109 -0.24 -13.99 -21.71
C GLN A 109 0.56 -14.94 -20.79
N LYS A 110 0.07 -15.13 -19.56
CA LYS A 110 0.67 -16.02 -18.56
C LYS A 110 -0.42 -16.88 -17.90
N GLU A 111 0.00 -17.89 -17.16
CA GLU A 111 -0.92 -18.77 -16.44
C GLU A 111 -1.73 -17.98 -15.40
N LYS A 112 -3.06 -17.96 -15.55
CA LYS A 112 -3.97 -17.22 -14.65
C LYS A 112 -3.85 -17.65 -13.19
N ALA A 113 -3.40 -18.87 -12.93
CA ALA A 113 -3.18 -19.41 -11.59
C ALA A 113 -2.11 -18.64 -10.78
N LEU A 114 -1.32 -17.78 -11.43
CA LEU A 114 -0.38 -16.86 -10.76
C LEU A 114 -1.05 -15.63 -10.13
N LEU A 115 -2.34 -15.40 -10.42
CA LEU A 115 -3.15 -14.31 -9.86
C LEU A 115 -4.07 -14.83 -8.75
N PRO A 116 -4.46 -13.97 -7.78
CA PRO A 116 -5.48 -14.34 -6.81
C PRO A 116 -6.81 -14.66 -7.50
N PRO A 117 -7.65 -15.56 -6.95
CA PRO A 117 -8.89 -16.02 -7.60
C PRO A 117 -9.80 -14.88 -8.08
N SER A 118 -9.94 -13.82 -7.29
CA SER A 118 -10.74 -12.63 -7.61
C SER A 118 -10.27 -11.87 -8.86
N ALA A 119 -8.99 -11.99 -9.24
CA ALA A 119 -8.41 -11.34 -10.42
C ALA A 119 -8.33 -12.24 -11.66
N GLN A 120 -8.55 -13.56 -11.54
CA GLN A 120 -8.39 -14.49 -12.67
C GLN A 120 -9.40 -14.26 -13.80
N SER A 121 -10.61 -13.79 -13.46
CA SER A 121 -11.67 -13.44 -14.41
C SER A 121 -11.32 -12.23 -15.29
N LEU A 122 -10.33 -11.42 -14.87
CA LEU A 122 -9.88 -10.25 -15.63
C LEU A 122 -9.05 -10.62 -16.86
N ILE A 123 -8.46 -11.82 -16.88
CA ILE A 123 -7.64 -12.27 -18.00
C ILE A 123 -8.53 -12.86 -19.10
N ASN A 124 -8.38 -12.37 -20.32
CA ASN A 124 -9.09 -12.81 -21.51
C ASN A 124 -8.14 -12.86 -22.72
N ALA A 125 -8.68 -13.09 -23.92
CA ALA A 125 -7.87 -13.23 -25.14
C ALA A 125 -7.16 -11.93 -25.55
N ASP A 126 -7.68 -10.78 -25.13
CA ASP A 126 -7.25 -9.45 -25.57
C ASP A 126 -6.30 -8.77 -24.58
N ASN A 127 -6.05 -9.37 -23.41
CA ASN A 127 -5.17 -8.81 -22.38
C ASN A 127 -4.26 -9.86 -21.72
N GLY A 128 -3.14 -9.39 -21.19
CA GLY A 128 -2.21 -10.21 -20.42
C GLY A 128 -1.81 -9.50 -19.13
N PHE A 129 -0.75 -9.99 -18.49
CA PHE A 129 -0.27 -9.36 -17.26
C PHE A 129 1.23 -9.55 -16.99
N ASP A 130 1.79 -8.56 -16.29
CA ASP A 130 3.10 -8.65 -15.65
C ASP A 130 3.00 -8.70 -14.13
N LEU A 131 3.97 -9.36 -13.50
CA LEU A 131 4.09 -9.50 -12.06
C LEU A 131 5.33 -8.73 -11.59
N PHE A 132 5.16 -7.91 -10.57
CA PHE A 132 6.24 -7.21 -9.89
C PHE A 132 6.35 -7.78 -8.47
N LEU A 133 7.25 -8.75 -8.35
CA LEU A 133 7.56 -9.39 -7.07
C LEU A 133 8.42 -8.46 -6.21
N ALA A 134 8.20 -8.50 -4.90
CA ALA A 134 9.09 -7.83 -3.96
C ALA A 134 10.49 -8.47 -4.01
N PRO A 135 11.57 -7.66 -3.99
CA PRO A 135 12.93 -8.17 -3.90
C PRO A 135 13.18 -8.76 -2.50
N THR A 136 14.14 -9.68 -2.41
CA THR A 136 14.54 -10.31 -1.14
C THR A 136 15.02 -9.31 -0.09
N GLN A 137 15.60 -8.18 -0.52
CA GLN A 137 16.04 -7.11 0.37
C GLN A 137 15.34 -5.80 0.01
N ALA A 138 14.67 -5.22 0.99
CA ALA A 138 14.08 -3.89 0.86
C ALA A 138 15.11 -2.79 1.15
N SER A 139 14.92 -1.62 0.54
CA SER A 139 15.71 -0.43 0.88
C SER A 139 14.91 0.47 1.83
N ALA A 140 15.50 0.83 2.97
CA ALA A 140 14.87 1.76 3.90
C ALA A 140 15.10 3.21 3.47
N PHE A 141 14.09 4.06 3.63
CA PHE A 141 14.22 5.51 3.47
C PHE A 141 13.27 6.25 4.41
N PHE A 142 13.59 7.50 4.72
CA PHE A 142 12.71 8.38 5.50
C PHE A 142 12.01 9.35 4.54
N GLU A 143 10.69 9.46 4.66
CA GLU A 143 9.87 10.37 3.86
C GLU A 143 9.51 11.61 4.72
N PRO A 144 10.05 12.80 4.41
CA PRO A 144 9.91 13.97 5.27
C PRO A 144 8.49 14.54 5.44
N PHE A 145 7.60 14.38 4.45
CA PHE A 145 6.25 14.97 4.50
C PHE A 145 5.35 14.23 5.48
N SER A 146 5.36 12.92 5.40
CA SER A 146 4.76 12.03 6.35
C SER A 146 5.54 11.98 7.66
N ARG A 147 6.85 12.18 7.64
CA ARG A 147 7.75 11.95 8.79
C ARG A 147 7.78 10.48 9.21
N THR A 148 7.67 9.59 8.24
CA THR A 148 7.67 8.14 8.45
C THR A 148 8.79 7.49 7.65
N SER A 149 9.42 6.49 8.26
CA SER A 149 10.34 5.62 7.55
C SER A 149 9.56 4.54 6.80
N TYR A 150 10.04 4.17 5.62
CA TYR A 150 9.44 3.17 4.76
C TYR A 150 10.49 2.18 4.27
N TRP A 151 10.08 0.93 4.10
CA TRP A 151 10.75 -0.03 3.25
C TRP A 151 10.23 0.13 1.81
N ARG A 152 11.07 0.54 0.88
CA ARG A 152 10.78 0.40 -0.55
C ARG A 152 10.96 -1.06 -0.93
N ARG A 153 9.87 -1.71 -1.31
CA ARG A 153 9.85 -3.10 -1.76
C ARG A 153 10.16 -3.15 -3.24
N GLN A 154 9.24 -2.75 -4.11
CA GLN A 154 9.44 -2.78 -5.56
C GLN A 154 9.32 -1.38 -6.17
N GLN A 155 10.03 -1.15 -7.28
CA GLN A 155 9.84 0.02 -8.13
C GLN A 155 10.25 -0.32 -9.56
N THR A 156 9.33 -0.14 -10.49
CA THR A 156 9.54 -0.40 -11.91
C THR A 156 8.98 0.73 -12.76
N ARG A 157 9.47 0.84 -13.99
CA ARG A 157 8.92 1.74 -15.01
C ARG A 157 8.45 0.90 -16.18
N VAL A 158 7.18 0.99 -16.49
CA VAL A 158 6.54 0.23 -17.57
C VAL A 158 6.16 1.19 -18.68
N THR A 159 6.49 0.82 -19.92
CA THR A 159 5.96 1.49 -21.10
C THR A 159 4.71 0.73 -21.54
N MET A 160 3.57 1.41 -21.59
CA MET A 160 2.29 0.79 -21.96
C MET A 160 2.35 0.31 -23.41
N PRO A 161 2.13 -0.99 -23.69
CA PRO A 161 2.31 -1.56 -25.03
C PRO A 161 1.14 -1.27 -25.98
N ALA A 162 0.00 -0.83 -25.47
CA ALA A 162 -1.18 -0.52 -26.26
C ALA A 162 -2.05 0.54 -25.56
N ASP A 163 -2.91 1.21 -26.34
CA ASP A 163 -3.98 2.03 -25.78
C ASP A 163 -4.97 1.16 -24.99
N GLY A 164 -5.37 1.61 -23.80
CA GLY A 164 -6.50 1.01 -23.10
C GLY A 164 -6.51 1.20 -21.59
N THR A 165 -7.35 0.38 -20.96
CA THR A 165 -7.50 0.33 -19.51
C THR A 165 -6.56 -0.72 -18.94
N TYR A 166 -5.83 -0.32 -17.91
CA TYR A 166 -4.94 -1.16 -17.14
C TYR A 166 -5.44 -1.26 -15.71
N ARG A 167 -5.16 -2.39 -15.07
CA ARG A 167 -5.50 -2.65 -13.67
C ARG A 167 -4.24 -3.03 -12.90
N LEU A 168 -4.05 -2.43 -11.73
CA LEU A 168 -3.07 -2.90 -10.75
C LEU A 168 -3.81 -3.73 -9.71
N ILE A 169 -3.29 -4.92 -9.45
CA ILE A 169 -3.81 -5.85 -8.45
C ILE A 169 -2.76 -5.98 -7.37
N VAL A 170 -3.12 -5.76 -6.11
CA VAL A 170 -2.22 -5.89 -4.96
C VAL A 170 -2.76 -6.94 -4.02
N TRP A 171 -1.92 -7.91 -3.65
CA TRP A 171 -2.24 -8.94 -2.66
C TRP A 171 -0.96 -9.43 -2.00
N ASP A 172 -1.06 -10.08 -0.84
CA ASP A 172 0.07 -10.78 -0.24
C ASP A 172 -0.02 -12.30 -0.49
N ALA A 173 0.98 -12.86 -1.16
CA ALA A 173 0.98 -14.28 -1.51
C ALA A 173 1.15 -15.21 -0.29
N SER A 174 1.53 -14.66 0.87
CA SER A 174 1.66 -15.38 2.14
C SER A 174 0.51 -15.06 3.10
N ALA A 175 -0.57 -14.44 2.60
CA ALA A 175 -1.73 -14.03 3.38
C ALA A 175 -1.40 -13.09 4.56
N GLN A 176 -0.34 -12.28 4.44
CA GLN A 176 -0.05 -11.26 5.43
C GLN A 176 -0.96 -10.04 5.23
N MET A 177 -1.50 -9.55 6.34
CA MET A 177 -2.17 -8.25 6.41
C MET A 177 -1.14 -7.15 6.66
N GLY A 178 -1.46 -5.93 6.21
CA GLY A 178 -0.58 -4.80 6.45
C GLY A 178 -0.94 -3.58 5.64
N ARG A 179 -0.30 -2.47 6.00
CA ARG A 179 -0.50 -1.19 5.32
C ARG A 179 0.58 -0.96 4.29
N TYR A 180 0.21 -0.37 3.16
CA TYR A 180 1.14 -0.10 2.10
C TYR A 180 0.81 1.19 1.33
N VAL A 181 1.84 1.78 0.73
CA VAL A 181 1.67 2.90 -0.19
C VAL A 181 2.06 2.44 -1.59
N LEU A 182 1.06 2.33 -2.47
CA LEU A 182 1.25 2.09 -3.89
C LEU A 182 1.58 3.42 -4.57
N VAL A 183 2.73 3.46 -5.23
CA VAL A 183 3.22 4.63 -5.96
C VAL A 183 2.94 4.45 -7.44
N VAL A 184 2.18 5.38 -8.02
CA VAL A 184 1.91 5.40 -9.47
C VAL A 184 2.33 6.74 -10.04
N GLY A 185 3.09 6.72 -11.13
CA GLY A 185 3.62 7.93 -11.76
C GLY A 185 4.76 8.59 -11.00
N ASP A 186 5.41 9.55 -11.65
CA ASP A 186 6.58 10.27 -11.11
C ASP A 186 6.65 11.74 -11.55
N ARG A 187 5.66 12.20 -12.32
CA ARG A 187 5.52 13.61 -12.66
C ARG A 187 4.83 14.32 -11.52
N GLU A 188 5.55 15.25 -10.91
CA GLU A 188 5.06 15.96 -9.75
C GLU A 188 4.05 17.05 -10.11
N VAL A 189 2.85 16.96 -9.52
CA VAL A 189 1.77 17.95 -9.63
C VAL A 189 1.10 18.07 -8.26
N PRO A 190 1.05 19.27 -7.64
CA PRO A 190 0.37 19.48 -6.37
C PRO A 190 -1.10 19.02 -6.40
N GLY A 191 -1.59 18.46 -5.29
CA GLY A 191 -2.96 17.99 -5.16
C GLY A 191 -3.07 16.83 -4.18
N GLY A 192 -4.08 15.98 -4.37
CA GLY A 192 -4.39 14.85 -3.51
C GLY A 192 -5.44 15.17 -2.45
N ASP A 193 -5.48 14.35 -1.40
CA ASP A 193 -6.46 14.41 -0.32
C ASP A 193 -6.21 15.64 0.59
N PRO A 194 -7.17 16.58 0.69
CA PRO A 194 -7.03 17.75 1.56
C PRO A 194 -6.99 17.39 3.06
N LEU A 195 -7.44 16.19 3.44
CA LEU A 195 -7.42 15.67 4.80
C LEU A 195 -6.17 14.84 5.10
N PHE A 196 -5.19 14.81 4.19
CA PHE A 196 -3.98 13.98 4.32
C PHE A 196 -3.35 14.03 5.71
N ALA A 197 -3.02 15.23 6.19
CA ALA A 197 -2.36 15.41 7.49
C ALA A 197 -3.19 14.94 8.69
N ILE A 198 -4.52 14.89 8.55
CA ILE A 198 -5.45 14.46 9.61
C ILE A 198 -5.58 12.93 9.64
N LYS A 199 -5.60 12.28 8.47
CA LYS A 199 -5.75 10.82 8.34
C LYS A 199 -4.48 10.05 8.70
N LEU A 200 -3.33 10.67 8.45
CA LEU A 200 -2.04 10.02 8.48
C LEU A 200 -1.66 9.35 9.83
N PRO A 201 -1.91 9.96 11.01
CA PRO A 201 -1.62 9.30 12.28
C PRO A 201 -2.39 7.99 12.48
N ASN A 202 -3.67 7.96 12.10
CA ASN A 202 -4.50 6.76 12.21
C ASN A 202 -4.03 5.67 11.24
N TYR A 203 -3.62 6.07 10.04
CA TYR A 203 -3.09 5.16 9.04
C TYR A 203 -1.78 4.47 9.48
N TRP A 204 -1.06 4.92 10.49
CA TRP A 204 0.12 4.16 10.98
C TRP A 204 -0.15 3.26 12.17
N THR A 205 -1.42 3.11 12.54
CA THR A 205 -1.80 2.10 13.52
C THR A 205 -1.62 0.73 12.86
N PRO A 206 -0.85 -0.20 13.46
CA PRO A 206 -0.70 -1.57 12.96
C PRO A 206 -2.07 -2.21 12.67
N VAL A 207 -2.10 -3.11 11.67
CA VAL A 207 -3.29 -3.92 11.41
C VAL A 207 -3.31 -5.05 12.42
N ASP A 208 -4.37 -5.14 13.22
CA ASP A 208 -4.50 -6.17 14.25
C ASP A 208 -4.82 -7.52 13.58
N ALA A 209 -3.85 -8.44 13.59
CA ALA A 209 -4.07 -9.79 13.06
C ALA A 209 -5.17 -10.57 13.81
N ASP A 210 -5.49 -10.16 15.04
CA ASP A 210 -6.53 -10.77 15.88
C ASP A 210 -7.95 -10.26 15.56
N ALA A 211 -8.10 -9.16 14.80
CA ALA A 211 -9.40 -8.59 14.47
C ALA A 211 -10.17 -9.40 13.41
N GLY A 212 -9.46 -10.11 12.52
CA GLY A 212 -10.05 -11.01 11.52
C GLY A 212 -10.42 -12.41 12.04
N ALA A 213 -10.02 -12.74 13.27
CA ALA A 213 -10.20 -14.09 13.85
C ALA A 213 -11.52 -14.27 14.63
N SER A 214 -12.45 -13.32 14.58
CA SER A 214 -13.55 -13.27 15.56
C SER A 214 -14.84 -14.02 15.19
N ASP A 215 -14.99 -14.65 14.01
CA ASP A 215 -16.23 -15.41 13.70
C ASP A 215 -16.06 -16.70 12.86
N ALA A 216 -14.84 -17.14 12.57
CA ALA A 216 -14.62 -18.48 12.04
C ALA A 216 -14.58 -19.49 13.19
N PRO A 217 -15.34 -20.61 13.17
CA PRO A 217 -15.19 -21.63 14.18
C PRO A 217 -13.77 -22.18 14.10
N GLN A 218 -12.95 -21.92 15.12
CA GLN A 218 -11.64 -22.52 15.28
C GLN A 218 -11.81 -24.04 15.42
N LEU A 219 -11.90 -24.73 14.29
CA LEU A 219 -11.68 -26.17 14.26
C LEU A 219 -10.20 -26.36 14.57
N SER A 220 -9.94 -26.79 15.81
CA SER A 220 -8.61 -27.15 16.24
C SER A 220 -7.94 -28.02 15.17
N THR A 221 -6.65 -27.81 14.93
CA THR A 221 -5.84 -28.62 13.99
C THR A 221 -5.95 -30.13 14.28
N CYS A 222 -6.37 -30.49 15.49
CA CYS A 222 -6.72 -31.84 15.91
C CYS A 222 -7.92 -32.43 15.16
N THR A 223 -8.96 -31.64 14.89
CA THR A 223 -10.21 -32.09 14.23
C THR A 223 -9.99 -32.37 12.75
N VAL A 224 -9.22 -31.54 12.05
CA VAL A 224 -8.93 -31.72 10.61
C VAL A 224 -8.10 -32.99 10.35
N LEU A 225 -7.14 -33.29 11.23
CA LEU A 225 -6.32 -34.52 11.14
C LEU A 225 -7.11 -35.80 11.44
N GLN A 226 -8.15 -35.72 12.28
CA GLN A 226 -8.98 -36.87 12.62
C GLN A 226 -9.97 -37.21 11.48
N GLU A 227 -10.55 -36.18 10.84
CA GLU A 227 -11.48 -36.35 9.72
C GLU A 227 -10.81 -36.94 8.46
N LEU A 228 -9.57 -36.49 8.16
CA LEU A 228 -8.76 -37.02 7.06
C LEU A 228 -8.30 -38.46 7.29
N ARG A 229 -7.99 -38.82 8.55
CA ARG A 229 -7.47 -40.14 8.88
C ARG A 229 -8.57 -41.20 9.03
N HIS A 230 -9.76 -40.81 9.49
CA HIS A 230 -10.92 -41.70 9.54
C HIS A 230 -11.37 -42.15 8.14
N ARG A 231 -11.28 -41.26 7.14
CA ARG A 231 -11.61 -41.58 5.75
C ARG A 231 -10.60 -42.48 5.04
N ILE A 232 -9.35 -42.57 5.52
CA ILE A 232 -8.27 -43.29 4.81
C ILE A 232 -7.87 -44.59 5.53
N LEU A 233 -7.82 -44.65 6.87
CA LEU A 233 -7.12 -45.73 7.58
C LEU A 233 -7.90 -46.46 8.69
N GLY A 234 -9.16 -46.11 8.96
CA GLY A 234 -10.06 -46.87 9.84
C GLY A 234 -9.46 -47.29 11.19
N GLY A 235 -9.32 -46.34 12.13
CA GLY A 235 -8.97 -46.66 13.52
C GLY A 235 -8.75 -45.43 14.40
N ASP A 236 -9.39 -45.42 15.58
CA ASP A 236 -9.28 -44.36 16.58
C ASP A 236 -8.17 -44.66 17.61
N LEU A 237 -7.23 -43.72 17.77
CA LEU A 237 -6.36 -43.64 18.95
C LEU A 237 -6.45 -42.22 19.53
N PRO A 238 -6.64 -42.06 20.86
CA PRO A 238 -6.79 -40.74 21.47
C PRO A 238 -5.45 -40.00 21.55
N CYS A 239 -5.41 -38.78 21.01
CA CYS A 239 -4.28 -37.86 21.19
C CYS A 239 -4.28 -37.30 22.62
N ARG A 240 -3.19 -37.48 23.37
CA ARG A 240 -2.96 -36.76 24.63
C ARG A 240 -2.27 -35.42 24.34
N PRO A 241 -2.76 -34.29 24.89
CA PRO A 241 -2.10 -33.00 24.73
C PRO A 241 -0.74 -32.99 25.44
N ARG A 242 0.26 -32.42 24.76
CA ARG A 242 1.60 -32.13 25.30
C ARG A 242 1.46 -30.99 26.32
N ARG A 243 1.79 -31.22 27.60
CA ARG A 243 2.03 -30.10 28.52
C ARG A 243 3.38 -29.48 28.17
N MET A 244 3.39 -28.19 27.85
CA MET A 244 4.62 -27.41 27.86
C MET A 244 4.89 -26.89 29.29
N PRO A 245 6.17 -26.71 29.68
CA PRO A 245 6.57 -26.26 31.02
C PRO A 245 6.14 -24.82 31.33
#